data_AF-A0A920M7U4-F1
#
_entry.id   AF-A0A920M7U4-F1
#
_cell.length_a   1.000
_cell.length_b   1.000
_cell.length_c   1.000
_cell.angle_alpha   90.00
_cell.angle_beta   90.00
_cell.angle_gamma   90.00
#
_symmetry.space_group_name_H-M   'P 1'
#
loop_
_entity.id
_entity.type
_entity.pdbx_description
1 polymer ?
#
loop_
_entity_poly.entity_id
_entity_poly.type
_entity_poly.pdbx_seq_one_letter_code
_entity_poly.pdbx_strand_id
1 'polypeptide(L)'
;MELGIFGSSRNIDDLKKQVQEANTLGYSTFWTPQIFNLDALTALAVIAESVEGIRLGTSVIPTYPRHPMMLAQQALTVNQVSNGRLDLGIGLSHNPGC
;
A
#
# COMPACT_ATOMS: atom_id res chain seq x y z
N MET A 1 -8.30 3.18 20.27
CA MET A 1 -7.51 2.08 19.66
C MET A 1 -7.84 2.10 18.18
N GLU A 2 -6.83 2.22 17.31
CA GLU A 2 -7.03 2.19 15.85
C GLU A 2 -6.76 0.78 15.32
N LEU A 3 -7.64 0.28 14.45
CA LEU A 3 -7.56 -1.07 13.89
C LEU A 3 -7.28 -0.98 12.39
N GLY A 4 -6.20 -1.63 11.96
CA GLY A 4 -5.91 -1.82 10.54
C GLY A 4 -6.27 -3.23 10.07
N ILE A 5 -6.52 -3.37 8.77
CA ILE A 5 -6.77 -4.67 8.13
C ILE A 5 -5.79 -4.91 6.98
N PHE A 6 -5.43 -6.17 6.79
CA PHE A 6 -4.57 -6.62 5.70
C PHE A 6 -5.39 -7.22 4.57
N GLY A 7 -5.02 -6.91 3.32
CA GLY A 7 -5.62 -7.52 2.14
C GLY A 7 -4.68 -7.51 0.95
N SER A 8 -4.98 -8.35 -0.04
CA SER A 8 -4.22 -8.43 -1.28
C SER A 8 -5.09 -8.97 -2.41
N SER A 9 -4.75 -8.60 -3.64
CA SER A 9 -5.39 -9.13 -4.86
C SER A 9 -4.42 -9.05 -6.03
N ARG A 10 -4.66 -9.88 -7.05
CA ARG A 10 -4.00 -9.80 -8.37
C ARG A 10 -4.75 -8.90 -9.35
N ASN A 11 -5.94 -8.44 -8.97
CA ASN A 11 -6.80 -7.58 -9.75
C ASN A 11 -7.06 -6.26 -9.00
N ILE A 12 -6.93 -5.14 -9.71
CA ILE A 12 -7.00 -3.80 -9.10
C ILE A 12 -8.41 -3.47 -8.59
N ASP A 13 -9.46 -3.88 -9.31
CA ASP A 13 -10.85 -3.62 -8.93
C ASP A 13 -11.23 -4.41 -7.68
N ASP A 14 -10.75 -5.64 -7.56
CA ASP A 14 -10.99 -6.44 -6.36
C ASP A 14 -10.22 -5.90 -5.14
N LEU A 15 -9.00 -5.39 -5.33
CA LEU A 15 -8.28 -4.71 -4.25
C LEU A 15 -9.02 -3.44 -3.82
N LYS A 16 -9.51 -2.66 -4.79
CA LYS A 16 -10.33 -1.47 -4.53
C LYS A 16 -11.58 -1.81 -3.72
N LYS A 17 -12.30 -2.88 -4.07
CA LYS A 17 -13.48 -3.33 -3.30
C LYS A 17 -13.11 -3.67 -1.87
N GLN A 18 -12.01 -4.40 -1.64
CA GLN A 18 -11.53 -4.72 -0.29
C GLN A 18 -11.24 -3.44 0.52
N VAL A 19 -10.61 -2.44 -0.08
CA VAL A 19 -10.31 -1.15 0.57
C VAL A 19 -11.60 -0.38 0.89
N GLN A 20 -12.57 -0.37 -0.02
CA GLN A 20 -13.88 0.27 0.20
C GLN A 20 -14.68 -0.42 1.31
N GLU A 21 -14.66 -1.75 1.34
CA GLU A 21 -15.29 -2.54 2.39
C GLU A 21 -14.63 -2.27 3.74
N ALA A 22 -13.30 -2.27 3.80
CA ALA A 22 -12.55 -1.95 5.00
C ALA A 22 -12.89 -0.54 5.54
N ASN A 23 -13.00 0.44 4.64
CA ASN A 23 -13.41 1.80 4.99
C ASN A 23 -14.84 1.83 5.56
N THR A 24 -15.77 1.12 4.91
CA THR A 24 -17.18 1.02 5.35
C THR A 24 -17.30 0.34 6.72
N LEU A 25 -16.44 -0.63 7.01
CA LEU A 25 -16.38 -1.32 8.30
C LEU A 25 -15.68 -0.51 9.41
N GLY A 26 -15.14 0.66 9.08
CA GLY A 26 -14.52 1.57 10.05
C GLY A 26 -13.07 1.23 10.42
N TYR A 27 -12.35 0.46 9.59
CA TYR A 27 -10.90 0.29 9.77
C TYR A 27 -10.18 1.60 9.48
N SER A 28 -9.13 1.90 10.27
CA SER A 28 -8.35 3.13 10.12
C SER A 28 -7.34 3.06 8.98
N THR A 29 -6.78 1.88 8.72
CA THR A 29 -5.76 1.65 7.70
C THR A 29 -5.97 0.33 6.97
N PHE A 30 -5.82 0.33 5.65
CA PHE A 30 -5.73 -0.88 4.84
C PHE A 30 -4.28 -1.15 4.45
N TRP A 31 -3.77 -2.35 4.70
CA TRP A 31 -2.39 -2.75 4.45
C TRP A 31 -2.29 -3.77 3.32
N THR A 32 -1.49 -3.47 2.29
CA THR A 32 -1.25 -4.38 1.16
C THR A 32 0.24 -4.74 1.01
N PRO A 33 0.58 -6.01 0.77
CA PRO A 33 1.96 -6.45 0.65
C PRO A 33 2.52 -6.20 -0.75
N GLN A 34 3.84 -6.05 -0.85
CA GLN A 34 4.55 -6.03 -2.13
C GLN A 34 5.13 -7.43 -2.43
N ILE A 35 4.28 -8.38 -2.79
CA ILE A 35 4.66 -9.80 -3.01
C ILE A 35 3.87 -10.36 -4.20
N PHE A 36 4.56 -10.65 -5.32
CA PHE A 36 4.10 -11.36 -6.54
C PHE A 36 2.67 -11.09 -7.07
N ASN A 37 2.06 -9.99 -6.64
CA ASN A 37 0.75 -9.51 -7.02
C ASN A 37 0.92 -8.14 -7.70
N LEU A 38 -0.07 -7.27 -7.58
CA LEU A 38 0.06 -5.88 -8.02
C LEU A 38 1.24 -5.19 -7.33
N ASP A 39 1.82 -4.22 -8.03
CA ASP A 39 2.74 -3.27 -7.39
C ASP A 39 1.97 -2.44 -6.36
N ALA A 40 2.36 -2.52 -5.09
CA ALA A 40 1.58 -1.98 -3.98
C ALA A 40 1.46 -0.46 -4.07
N LEU A 41 2.56 0.26 -4.30
CA LEU A 41 2.53 1.73 -4.39
C LEU A 41 1.70 2.19 -5.59
N THR A 42 1.86 1.57 -6.75
CA THR A 42 1.06 1.90 -7.94
C THR A 42 -0.42 1.60 -7.70
N ALA A 43 -0.76 0.45 -7.13
CA ALA A 43 -2.14 0.09 -6.84
C ALA A 43 -2.78 1.03 -5.82
N LEU A 44 -2.06 1.37 -4.74
CA LEU A 44 -2.55 2.32 -3.74
C LEU A 44 -2.75 3.72 -4.32
N ALA A 45 -1.90 4.18 -5.25
CA ALA A 45 -2.10 5.45 -5.94
C ALA A 45 -3.42 5.49 -6.71
N VAL A 46 -3.71 4.46 -7.50
CA VAL A 46 -4.95 4.34 -8.28
C VAL A 46 -6.17 4.24 -7.37
N ILE A 47 -6.08 3.47 -6.28
CA ILE A 47 -7.21 3.30 -5.36
C ILE A 47 -7.49 4.59 -4.59
N ALA A 48 -6.47 5.33 -4.19
CA ALA A 48 -6.57 6.51 -3.36
C ALA A 48 -7.51 7.59 -3.93
N GLU A 49 -7.57 7.74 -5.25
CA GLU A 49 -8.46 8.70 -5.92
C GLU A 49 -9.94 8.35 -5.78
N SER A 50 -10.26 7.09 -5.50
CA SER A 50 -11.63 6.57 -5.50
C SER A 50 -12.11 6.09 -4.14
N VAL A 51 -11.25 6.15 -3.12
CA VAL A 51 -11.58 5.82 -1.74
C VAL A 51 -10.99 6.88 -0.81
N GLU A 52 -11.86 7.62 -0.15
CA GLU A 52 -11.51 8.66 0.81
C GLU A 52 -11.60 8.13 2.26
N GLY A 53 -10.95 8.83 3.21
CA GLY A 53 -11.05 8.53 4.64
C GLY A 53 -10.01 7.53 5.14
N ILE A 54 -10.01 6.29 4.64
CA ILE A 54 -9.09 5.24 5.13
C ILE A 54 -7.63 5.53 4.76
N ARG A 55 -6.68 5.23 5.67
CA ARG A 55 -5.23 5.27 5.37
C ARG A 55 -4.82 4.06 4.53
N LEU A 56 -3.78 4.23 3.72
CA LEU A 56 -3.32 3.23 2.76
C LEU A 56 -1.87 2.86 3.09
N GLY A 57 -1.65 1.60 3.49
CA GLY A 57 -0.37 1.14 4.01
C GLY A 57 0.28 0.04 3.17
N THR A 58 1.62 0.00 3.17
CA THR A 58 2.39 -1.11 2.58
C THR A 58 2.91 -2.06 3.65
N SER A 59 2.82 -3.38 3.45
CA SER A 59 3.16 -4.40 4.47
C SER A 59 3.98 -5.58 3.92
N VAL A 60 5.23 -5.39 3.50
CA VAL A 60 6.06 -4.18 3.46
C VAL A 60 6.63 -4.01 2.04
N ILE A 61 7.20 -2.84 1.73
CA ILE A 61 8.06 -2.70 0.56
C ILE A 61 9.44 -3.32 0.87
N PRO A 62 9.88 -4.36 0.14
CA PRO A 62 11.21 -4.93 0.34
C PRO A 62 12.30 -3.96 -0.15
N THR A 63 13.33 -3.77 0.67
CA THR A 63 14.43 -2.82 0.41
C THR A 63 15.44 -3.32 -0.63
N TYR A 64 15.83 -4.60 -0.58
CA TYR A 64 16.89 -5.15 -1.44
C TYR A 64 16.74 -4.90 -2.95
N PRO A 65 15.56 -5.13 -3.58
CA PRO A 65 15.44 -4.99 -5.03
C PRO A 65 15.18 -3.55 -5.50
N ARG A 66 15.30 -2.53 -4.63
CA ARG A 66 14.92 -1.14 -4.95
C ARG A 66 16.03 -0.16 -4.65
N HIS A 67 16.19 0.82 -5.55
CA HIS A 67 17.00 2.00 -5.27
C HIS A 67 16.27 2.92 -4.27
N PRO A 68 16.93 3.39 -3.19
CA PRO A 68 16.26 4.15 -2.13
C PRO A 68 15.64 5.46 -2.64
N MET A 69 16.32 6.16 -3.56
CA MET A 69 15.77 7.39 -4.15
C MET A 69 14.54 7.13 -5.02
N MET A 70 14.46 5.97 -5.69
CA MET A 70 13.27 5.61 -6.47
C MET A 70 12.09 5.37 -5.53
N LEU A 71 12.30 4.61 -4.44
CA LEU A 71 11.26 4.39 -3.44
C LEU A 71 10.78 5.69 -2.81
N ALA A 72 11.69 6.61 -2.50
CA ALA A 72 11.35 7.92 -1.94
C ALA A 72 10.46 8.74 -2.90
N GLN A 73 10.81 8.78 -4.19
CA GLN A 73 10.02 9.48 -5.20
C GLN A 73 8.64 8.84 -5.40
N GLN A 74 8.57 7.51 -5.48
CA GLN A 74 7.31 6.78 -5.57
C GLN A 74 6.41 7.09 -4.37
N ALA A 75 6.94 6.97 -3.15
CA ALA A 75 6.18 7.25 -1.93
C ALA A 75 5.69 8.70 -1.86
N LEU A 76 6.51 9.68 -2.28
CA LEU A 76 6.12 11.08 -2.35
C LEU A 76 4.90 11.27 -3.27
N THR A 77 4.93 10.69 -4.47
CA THR A 77 3.82 10.76 -5.42
C THR A 77 2.55 10.14 -4.84
N VAL A 78 2.63 8.92 -4.28
CA VAL A 78 1.45 8.26 -3.68
C VAL A 78 0.92 9.07 -2.49
N ASN A 79 1.80 9.66 -1.67
CA ASN A 79 1.39 10.50 -0.57
C ASN A 79 0.63 11.76 -1.03
N GLN A 80 1.03 12.37 -2.16
CA GLN A 80 0.31 13.49 -2.75
C GLN A 80 -1.06 13.07 -3.29
N VAL A 81 -1.13 12.00 -4.09
CA VAL A 81 -2.39 11.49 -4.66
C VAL A 81 -3.37 11.09 -3.56
N SER A 82 -2.86 10.52 -2.46
CA SER A 82 -3.68 10.10 -1.32
C SER A 82 -4.00 11.23 -0.33
N ASN A 83 -3.57 12.47 -0.56
CA ASN A 83 -3.74 13.59 0.37
C ASN A 83 -3.17 13.31 1.79
N GLY A 84 -1.96 12.75 1.86
CA GLY A 84 -1.29 12.49 3.14
C GLY A 84 -1.70 11.19 3.85
N ARG A 85 -2.44 10.30 3.16
CA ARG A 85 -2.96 9.06 3.74
C ARG A 85 -2.06 7.84 3.58
N LEU A 86 -0.87 7.99 3.00
CA LEU A 86 0.07 6.88 2.84
C LEU A 86 0.78 6.55 4.16
N ASP A 87 0.75 5.27 4.54
CA ASP A 87 1.59 4.66 5.57
C ASP A 87 2.66 3.76 4.91
N LEU A 88 3.86 4.30 4.75
CA LEU A 88 4.95 3.58 4.07
C LEU A 88 5.62 2.58 5.02
N GLY A 89 5.16 1.32 5.00
CA GLY A 89 5.86 0.22 5.66
C GLY A 89 6.99 -0.33 4.79
N ILE A 90 8.21 -0.30 5.34
CA ILE A 90 9.44 -0.75 4.72
C ILE A 90 10.02 -1.89 5.56
N GLY A 91 10.56 -2.91 4.92
CA GLY A 91 11.25 -3.96 5.67
C GLY A 91 12.31 -4.67 4.85
N LEU A 92 13.17 -5.39 5.59
CA LEU A 92 14.14 -6.29 4.99
C LEU A 92 13.38 -7.45 4.34
N SER A 93 13.69 -7.72 3.08
CA SER A 93 13.33 -9.02 2.48
C SER A 93 14.25 -10.11 3.04
N HIS A 94 14.13 -11.33 2.51
CA HIS A 94 15.21 -12.30 2.59
C HIS A 94 16.46 -11.74 1.91
N ASN A 95 17.63 -12.00 2.49
CA ASN A 95 18.91 -11.75 1.83
C ASN A 95 18.86 -12.44 0.45
N PRO A 96 19.14 -11.74 -0.68
CA PRO A 96 19.37 -12.42 -1.93
C PRO A 96 20.58 -13.35 -1.74
N GLY A 97 20.32 -14.60 -1.41
CA GLY A 97 21.34 -15.64 -1.39
C GLY A 97 21.97 -15.75 -2.77
N CYS A 98 23.28 -15.98 -2.78
CA CYS A 98 24.02 -16.37 -3.98
C CYS A 98 23.42 -17.63 -4.62
#